data_AF-A0A2M7EHV0-F1
#
_entry.id   AF-A0A2M7EHV0-F1
#
_cell.length_a   1.000
_cell.length_b   1.000
_cell.length_c   1.000
_cell.angle_alpha   90.00
_cell.angle_beta   90.00
_cell.angle_gamma   90.00
#
_symmetry.space_group_name_H-M   'P 1'
#
loop_
_entity.id
_entity.type
_entity.pdbx_description
1 polymer ?
#
loop_
_entity_poly.entity_id
_entity_poly.type
_entity_poly.pdbx_seq_one_letter_code
_entity_poly.pdbx_strand_id
1 'polypeptide(L)' 'MEKVLVKTDEYNSRYVAMKSFDDHTIVGVGDDPEAAIKDAKSKGYKNPVLLYIPEKELVHIYGGNNAIKSNN' A
#
# COMPACT_ATOMS: atom_id res chain seq x y z
N MET A 1 -10.20 14.93 7.49
CA MET A 1 -9.00 14.75 8.32
C MET A 1 -8.08 13.83 7.54
N GLU A 2 -6.85 14.26 7.28
CA GLU A 2 -5.88 13.45 6.52
C GLU A 2 -5.40 12.28 7.39
N LYS A 3 -5.25 11.09 6.80
CA LYS A 3 -4.74 9.90 7.48
C LYS A 3 -3.44 9.47 6.81
N VAL A 4 -2.33 9.62 7.52
CA VAL A 4 -1.02 9.13 7.08
C VAL A 4 -0.97 7.62 7.32
N LEU A 5 -0.83 6.83 6.26
CA LEU A 5 -0.79 5.37 6.36
C LEU A 5 0.60 4.88 6.79
N VAL A 6 1.66 5.37 6.16
CA VAL A 6 3.04 4.95 6.46
C VAL A 6 3.96 6.15 6.36
N LYS A 7 4.88 6.32 7.32
CA LYS A 7 5.97 7.29 7.28
C LYS A 7 7.28 6.54 7.53
N THR A 8 8.05 6.32 6.48
CA THR A 8 9.29 5.52 6.53
C THR A 8 10.27 5.96 5.44
N ASP A 9 11.56 5.82 5.73
CA ASP A 9 12.65 5.96 4.74
C ASP A 9 13.20 4.60 4.31
N GLU A 10 12.87 3.53 5.03
CA GLU A 10 13.43 2.18 4.87
C GLU A 10 12.91 1.47 3.63
N TYR A 11 11.66 1.75 3.23
CA TYR A 11 10.96 1.03 2.18
C TYR A 11 10.80 1.83 0.88
N ASN A 12 11.62 2.86 0.66
CA ASN A 12 11.55 3.67 -0.56
C ASN A 12 11.65 2.80 -1.82
N SER A 13 10.78 3.09 -2.78
CA SER A 13 10.68 2.38 -4.06
C SER A 13 10.32 0.89 -3.94
N ARG A 14 9.71 0.48 -2.82
CA ARG A 14 9.29 -0.91 -2.56
C ARG A 14 7.77 -1.04 -2.47
N TYR A 15 7.28 -2.25 -2.75
CA TYR A 15 5.95 -2.68 -2.34
C TYR A 15 5.99 -3.19 -0.90
N VAL A 16 5.03 -2.76 -0.10
CA VAL A 16 4.87 -3.18 1.29
C VAL A 16 3.47 -3.69 1.54
N ALA A 17 3.38 -4.73 2.38
CA ALA A 17 2.15 -5.30 2.88
C ALA A 17 1.98 -4.85 4.34
N MET A 18 0.97 -4.03 4.58
CA MET A 18 0.51 -3.54 5.87
C MET A 18 -0.52 -4.51 6.46
N LYS A 19 -0.55 -4.67 7.78
CA LYS A 19 -1.49 -5.61 8.42
C LYS A 19 -2.96 -5.21 8.21
N SER A 20 -3.33 -3.95 8.39
CA SER A 20 -4.65 -3.40 8.04
C SER A 20 -4.63 -1.87 7.97
N PHE A 21 -5.72 -1.23 7.54
CA PHE A 21 -5.83 0.25 7.62
C PHE A 21 -5.87 0.80 9.05
N ASP A 22 -6.08 -0.03 10.07
CA ASP A 22 -6.10 0.39 11.48
C ASP A 22 -4.81 0.04 12.21
N ASP A 23 -4.10 -0.99 11.73
CA ASP A 23 -2.80 -1.43 12.22
C ASP A 23 -1.79 -1.34 11.08
N HIS A 24 -1.07 -0.21 11.05
CA HIS A 24 -0.14 0.15 9.99
C HIS A 24 1.19 -0.64 10.02
N THR A 25 1.30 -1.68 10.84
CA THR A 25 2.51 -2.51 10.92
C THR A 25 2.81 -3.14 9.55
N ILE A 26 4.04 -2.94 9.06
CA ILE A 26 4.53 -3.59 7.83
C ILE A 26 4.89 -5.03 8.16
N VAL A 27 4.25 -5.95 7.45
CA VAL A 27 4.38 -7.40 7.65
C VAL A 27 4.94 -8.11 6.42
N GLY A 28 5.03 -7.45 5.28
CA GLY A 28 5.73 -7.97 4.11
C GLY A 28 6.34 -6.89 3.23
N VAL A 29 7.41 -7.23 2.51
CA VAL A 29 8.13 -6.32 1.61
C VAL A 29 8.50 -7.05 0.31
N GLY A 30 8.44 -6.35 -0.82
CA GLY A 30 8.75 -6.91 -2.13
C GLY A 30 9.17 -5.84 -3.15
N ASP A 31 9.85 -6.28 -4.20
CA ASP A 31 10.14 -5.47 -5.39
C ASP A 31 8.91 -5.34 -6.31
N ASP A 32 7.96 -6.25 -6.16
CA ASP A 32 6.67 -6.27 -6.85
C ASP A 32 5.51 -6.56 -5.88
N PRO A 33 4.25 -6.31 -6.29
CA PRO A 33 3.06 -6.59 -5.48
C PRO A 33 2.96 -8.02 -4.95
N GLU A 34 3.31 -9.00 -5.78
CA GLU A 34 3.12 -10.42 -5.47
C GLU A 34 4.11 -10.84 -4.39
N ALA A 35 5.37 -10.41 -4.49
CA ALA A 35 6.42 -10.66 -3.51
C ALA A 35 6.03 -10.12 -2.12
N ALA A 36 5.54 -8.88 -2.03
CA ALA A 36 5.13 -8.28 -0.76
C ALA A 36 3.95 -9.03 -0.11
N ILE A 37 2.95 -9.41 -0.90
CA ILE A 37 1.80 -10.19 -0.42
C ILE A 37 2.22 -11.60 0.00
N LYS A 38 3.08 -12.26 -0.77
CA LYS A 38 3.57 -13.61 -0.48
C LYS A 38 4.37 -13.63 0.81
N ASP A 39 5.25 -12.66 1.02
CA ASP A 39 6.01 -12.50 2.26
C ASP A 39 5.07 -12.35 3.47
N ALA A 40 4.09 -11.44 3.39
CA ALA A 40 3.09 -11.27 4.46
C ALA A 40 2.25 -12.54 4.72
N LYS A 41 1.78 -13.22 3.66
CA LYS A 41 1.02 -14.46 3.80
C LYS A 41 1.85 -15.59 4.40
N SER A 42 3.14 -15.68 4.08
CA SER A 42 4.05 -16.68 4.66
C SER A 42 4.21 -16.52 6.18
N LYS A 43 4.00 -15.29 6.69
CA LYS A 43 4.01 -14.96 8.12
C LYS A 43 2.63 -15.10 8.80
N GLY A 44 1.62 -15.62 8.09
CA GLY A 44 0.28 -15.89 8.63
C GLY A 44 -0.74 -14.77 8.45
N TYR A 45 -0.40 -13.68 7.77
CA TYR A 45 -1.34 -12.58 7.52
C TYR A 45 -2.24 -12.89 6.31
N LYS A 46 -3.53 -13.07 6.57
CA LYS A 46 -4.50 -13.51 5.53
C LYS A 46 -4.87 -12.42 4.53
N ASN A 47 -5.14 -11.21 5.03
CA ASN A 47 -5.65 -10.08 4.25
C ASN A 47 -4.81 -8.80 4.45
N PRO A 48 -3.51 -8.81 4.14
CA PRO A 48 -2.70 -7.60 4.23
C PRO A 48 -3.13 -6.56 3.18
N VAL A 49 -2.97 -5.28 3.52
CA VAL A 49 -3.16 -4.15 2.60
C VAL A 49 -1.87 -3.89 1.85
N LEU A 50 -1.92 -3.88 0.53
CA LEU A 50 -0.77 -3.58 -0.31
C LEU A 50 -0.63 -2.07 -0.53
N LEU A 51 0.59 -1.56 -0.41
CA LEU A 51 0.95 -0.18 -0.73
C LEU A 51 2.27 -0.16 -1.49
N TYR A 52 2.43 0.83 -2.35
CA TYR A 52 3.72 1.19 -2.92
C TYR A 52 4.24 2.42 -2.20
N ILE A 53 5.49 2.37 -1.74
CA ILE A 53 6.17 3.52 -1.15
C ILE A 53 7.00 4.17 -2.26
N PRO A 54 6.60 5.35 -2.76
CA PRO A 54 7.37 6.03 -3.79
C PRO A 54 8.73 6.48 -3.25
N GLU A 55 9.66 6.70 -4.16
CA GLU A 55 10.89 7.42 -3.83
C GLU A 55 10.56 8.80 -3.25
N LYS A 56 11.44 9.32 -2.38
CA LYS A 56 11.27 10.68 -1.86
C LYS A 56 11.14 11.66 -3.03
N GLU A 57 10.31 12.69 -2.84
CA GLU A 57 10.06 13.75 -3.82
C GLU A 57 9.24 13.34 -5.06
N LEU A 58 8.75 12.10 -5.12
CA LEU A 58 7.79 11.65 -6.14
C LEU A 58 6.34 11.76 -5.63
N VAL A 59 5.53 12.55 -6.34
CA VAL A 59 4.08 12.66 -6.09
C VAL A 59 3.34 11.63 -6.95
N HIS A 60 2.66 10.70 -6.31
CA HIS A 60 1.78 9.74 -6.99
C HIS A 60 0.32 10.19 -6.94
N ILE A 61 -0.26 10.46 -8.10
CA ILE A 61 -1.69 10.77 -8.24
C ILE A 61 -2.43 9.48 -8.60
N TYR A 62 -3.24 8.97 -7.67
CA TYR A 62 -4.13 7.85 -7.92
C TYR A 62 -5.52 8.35 -8.31
N GLY A 63 -5.88 8.22 -9.59
CA GLY A 63 -7.20 8.55 -10.10
C GLY A 63 -8.21 7.46 -9.77
N GLY A 64 -9.09 7.71 -8.80
CA GLY A 64 -10.25 6.85 -8.57
C GLY A 64 -11.31 7.09 -9.65
N ASN A 65 -11.71 6.05 -10.38
CA ASN A 65 -12.87 6.09 -11.28
C ASN A 65 -14.15 6.22 -10.45
N ASN A 66 -14.45 7.44 -9.99
CA ASN A 66 -15.82 7.81 -9.70
C ASN A 66 -16.51 7.95 -11.05
N ALA A 67 -17.12 6.87 -11.52
CA ALA A 67 -18.03 6.91 -12.66
C ALA A 67 -19.04 8.04 -12.40
N ILE A 68 -18.91 9.12 -13.16
CA ILE A 68 -19.95 10.13 -13.27
C ILE A 68 -21.14 9.38 -13.89
N LYS A 69 -22.09 8.98 -13.04
CA LYS A 69 -23.41 8.57 -13.52
C LYS A 69 -24.04 9.80 -14.14
N SER A 70 -23.88 9.95 -15.45
CA SER A 70 -24.66 10.87 -16.26
C SER A 70 -26.10 10.37 -16.25
N ASN A 71 -26.94 10.98 -15.43
CA ASN A 71 -28.39 10.85 -15.57
C ASN A 71 -28.79 11.66 -16.81
N ASN A 72 -28.98 10.98 -17.93
CA ASN A 72 -29.82 11.44 -19.03
C ASN A 72 -31.15 10.71 -18.96
#